data_AF-A0A7T7KK34-F1
#
_entry.id   AF-A0A7T7KK34-F1
#
_cell.length_a   1.000
_cell.length_b   1.000
_cell.length_c   1.000
_cell.angle_alpha   90.00
_cell.angle_beta   90.00
_cell.angle_gamma   90.00
#
_symmetry.space_group_name_H-M   'P 1'
#
loop_
_entity.id
_entity.type
_entity.pdbx_description
1 polymer ?
#
loop_
_entity_poly.entity_id
_entity_poly.type
_entity_poly.pdbx_seq_one_letter_code
_entity_poly.pdbx_strand_id
1 'polypeptide(L)'
;MANIVSNYHGPLGLPGGVVLRPGVAANVENWSKIKNHNVVKQWLDAKVIEVQGEEEEADDGAKVEIPTEGYAVVSPSSGWYAIAHNGEIVTKSLRKADVEGFDDMSDEDKAAFVDLHKPTE
;
A
#
# COMPACT_ATOMS: atom_id res chain seq x y z
N MET A 1 10.91 8.72 -1.97
CA MET A 1 11.09 9.96 -1.16
C MET A 1 9.75 10.32 -0.56
N ALA A 2 9.68 11.06 0.55
CA ALA A 2 8.39 11.49 1.09
C ALA A 2 8.47 12.85 1.77
N ASN A 3 7.36 13.59 1.72
CA ASN A 3 7.16 14.83 2.44
C ASN A 3 6.61 14.55 3.83
N ILE A 4 7.43 14.82 4.85
CA ILE A 4 7.11 14.55 6.25
C ILE A 4 6.94 15.86 7.01
N VAL A 5 5.82 16.00 7.71
CA VAL A 5 5.55 17.11 8.62
C VAL A 5 5.76 16.63 10.05
N SER A 6 6.48 17.41 10.86
CA SER A 6 6.55 17.18 12.31
C SER A 6 5.46 17.97 13.02
N ASN A 7 4.58 17.29 13.76
CA ASN A 7 3.61 17.91 14.67
C ASN A 7 4.20 18.12 16.08
N TYR A 8 5.46 17.72 16.28
CA TYR A 8 6.18 17.99 17.51
C TYR A 8 6.52 19.48 17.65
N HIS A 9 6.56 19.99 18.89
CA HIS A 9 6.80 21.41 19.19
C HIS A 9 8.27 21.85 19.07
N GLY A 10 9.19 20.92 18.72
CA GLY A 10 10.62 21.16 18.62
C GLY A 10 11.26 20.52 17.38
N PRO A 11 12.55 20.80 17.11
CA PRO A 11 13.26 20.18 16.01
C PRO A 11 13.36 18.68 16.24
N LEU A 12 12.85 17.88 15.28
CA LEU A 12 12.83 16.43 15.39
C LEU A 12 13.82 15.83 14.39
N GLY A 13 14.88 15.20 14.89
CA GLY A 13 15.87 14.53 14.06
C GLY A 13 15.38 13.15 13.63
N LEU A 14 15.26 12.92 12.33
CA LEU A 14 14.99 11.60 11.78
C LEU A 14 16.27 10.74 11.72
N PRO A 15 16.16 9.42 11.92
CA PRO A 15 17.26 8.50 11.60
C PRO A 15 17.53 8.62 10.10
N GLY A 16 18.69 9.17 9.73
CA GLY A 16 18.97 9.63 8.36
C GLY A 16 19.50 11.06 8.29
N GLY A 17 19.54 11.78 9.42
CA GLY A 17 20.21 13.08 9.55
C GLY A 17 19.37 14.28 9.13
N VAL A 18 18.15 14.05 8.64
CA VAL A 18 17.20 15.12 8.30
C VAL A 18 16.55 15.63 9.58
N VAL A 19 16.58 16.94 9.80
CA VAL A 19 15.90 17.59 10.93
C VAL A 19 14.59 18.19 10.44
N LEU A 20 13.48 17.68 10.95
CA LEU A 20 12.15 18.20 10.68
C LEU A 20 11.92 19.47 11.50
N ARG A 21 11.43 20.51 10.84
CA ARG A 21 10.94 21.72 11.52
C ARG A 21 9.48 21.52 11.94
N PRO A 22 9.07 22.05 13.10
CA PRO A 22 7.69 21.95 13.58
C PRO A 22 6.73 22.61 12.60
N GLY A 23 5.69 21.88 12.18
CA GLY A 23 4.64 22.36 11.27
C GLY A 23 5.06 22.60 9.82
N VAL A 24 6.28 22.20 9.42
CA VAL A 24 6.78 22.41 8.05
C VAL A 24 7.07 21.05 7.41
N ALA A 25 6.54 20.83 6.20
CA ALA A 25 6.87 19.66 5.40
C ALA A 25 8.34 19.70 4.99
N ALA A 26 9.07 18.63 5.31
CA ALA A 26 10.44 18.42 4.85
C ALA A 26 10.48 17.22 3.91
N ASN A 27 11.20 17.39 2.80
CA ASN A 27 11.46 16.31 1.87
C ASN A 27 12.52 15.37 2.46
N VAL A 28 12.16 14.10 2.60
CA VAL A 28 13.04 13.03 3.09
C VAL A 28 13.27 12.04 1.96
N GLU A 29 14.45 12.13 1.33
CA GLU A 29 14.81 11.27 0.20
C GLU A 29 14.91 9.79 0.60
N ASN A 30 15.51 9.51 1.77
CA ASN A 30 15.70 8.16 2.30
C ASN A 30 14.47 7.58 3.04
N TRP A 31 13.27 8.17 2.86
CA TRP A 31 12.07 7.78 3.59
C TRP A 31 11.78 6.27 3.54
N SER A 32 11.87 5.63 2.37
CA SER A 32 11.59 4.20 2.19
C SER A 32 12.48 3.28 3.05
N LYS A 33 13.69 3.74 3.40
CA LYS A 33 14.61 3.00 4.28
C LYS A 33 14.28 3.21 5.76
N ILE A 34 13.80 4.40 6.11
CA ILE A 34 13.64 4.83 7.51
C ILE A 34 12.20 4.66 8.01
N LYS A 35 11.20 4.58 7.12
CA LYS A 35 9.80 4.30 7.46
C LYS A 35 9.63 2.97 8.20
N ASN A 36 10.54 2.04 7.94
CA ASN A 36 10.58 0.73 8.62
C ASN A 36 11.28 0.76 9.99
N HIS A 37 11.93 1.85 10.36
CA HIS A 37 12.64 1.97 11.64
C HIS A 37 11.65 2.05 12.81
N ASN A 38 11.92 1.32 13.90
CA ASN A 38 10.99 1.19 15.03
C ASN A 38 10.60 2.56 15.64
N VAL A 39 11.57 3.47 15.78
CA VAL A 39 11.33 4.84 16.25
C VAL A 39 10.38 5.63 15.34
N VAL A 40 10.57 5.52 14.02
CA VAL A 40 9.74 6.24 13.03
C VAL A 40 8.32 5.69 13.03
N LYS A 41 8.16 4.36 13.16
CA LYS A 41 6.84 3.72 13.32
C LYS A 41 6.10 4.22 14.57
N GLN A 42 6.79 4.30 15.71
CA GLN A 42 6.19 4.85 16.93
C GLN A 42 5.84 6.33 16.80
N TRP A 43 6.62 7.12 16.05
CA TRP A 43 6.29 8.53 15.82
C TRP A 43 5.09 8.71 14.89
N LEU A 44 4.93 7.85 13.88
CA LEU A 44 3.73 7.81 13.05
C LEU A 44 2.51 7.39 13.87
N ASP A 45 2.64 6.33 14.69
CA ASP A 45 1.58 5.84 15.58
C ASP A 45 1.15 6.90 16.61
N ALA A 46 2.14 7.57 17.22
CA ALA A 46 1.91 8.66 18.17
C ALA A 46 1.52 10.00 17.51
N LYS A 47 1.38 10.05 16.17
CA LYS A 47 1.08 11.27 15.37
C LYS A 47 2.04 12.43 15.62
N VAL A 48 3.28 12.12 16.01
CA VAL A 48 4.37 13.08 16.18
C VAL A 48 4.85 13.58 14.82
N ILE A 49 4.80 12.71 13.81
CA ILE A 49 5.07 13.03 12.41
C ILE A 49 3.93 12.55 11.52
N GLU A 50 3.75 13.22 10.38
CA GLU A 50 2.71 12.93 9.40
C GLU A 50 3.32 12.91 7.99
N VAL A 51 2.95 11.93 7.17
CA VAL A 51 3.34 11.83 5.76
C VAL A 51 2.29 12.59 4.93
N GLN A 52 2.63 13.77 4.42
CA GLN A 52 1.69 14.60 3.63
C GLN A 52 1.80 14.39 2.11
N GLY A 53 2.85 13.72 1.66
CA GLY A 53 3.02 13.40 0.25
C GLY A 53 4.06 12.31 0.12
N GLU A 54 3.58 11.08 0.07
CA GLU A 54 4.40 9.98 -0.43
C GLU A 54 4.23 10.02 -1.95
N GLU A 55 5.23 10.53 -2.67
CA GLU A 55 5.47 10.05 -4.04
C GLU A 55 6.05 8.64 -3.89
N GLU A 56 5.15 7.73 -3.53
CA GLU A 56 5.35 6.31 -3.65
C GLU A 56 4.86 5.90 -5.04
N GLU A 57 5.73 5.23 -5.80
CA GLU A 57 5.22 4.20 -6.71
C GLU A 57 4.43 3.20 -5.86
N ALA A 58 3.11 3.41 -5.81
CA ALA A 58 2.06 2.54 -5.28
C ALA A 58 2.55 1.31 -4.48
N ASP A 59 2.90 1.49 -3.20
CA ASP A 59 2.88 0.38 -2.24
C ASP A 59 1.43 0.27 -1.74
N ASP A 60 0.61 -0.43 -2.53
CA ASP A 60 -0.72 -0.87 -2.11
C ASP A 60 -0.57 -1.99 -1.06
N GLY A 61 -0.11 -1.59 0.12
CA GLY A 61 0.00 -2.42 1.32
C GLY A 61 -1.32 -2.49 2.09
N ALA A 62 -2.46 -2.43 1.40
CA ALA A 62 -3.74 -2.76 1.99
C ALA A 62 -3.71 -4.25 2.34
N LYS A 63 -3.67 -4.52 3.65
CA LYS A 63 -3.85 -5.86 4.22
C LYS A 63 -5.09 -6.48 3.58
N VAL A 64 -4.88 -7.40 2.65
CA VAL A 64 -5.96 -8.01 1.89
C VAL A 64 -6.77 -8.90 2.83
N GLU A 65 -7.88 -8.39 3.29
CA GLU A 65 -8.95 -9.23 3.82
C GLU A 65 -9.58 -9.95 2.62
N ILE A 66 -9.24 -11.23 2.44
CA ILE A 66 -9.94 -12.10 1.50
C ILE A 66 -11.39 -12.25 1.99
N PRO A 67 -12.39 -11.66 1.32
CA PRO A 67 -13.76 -11.86 1.71
C PRO A 67 -14.12 -13.33 1.48
N THR A 68 -14.84 -13.89 2.43
CA THR A 68 -15.37 -15.26 2.37
C THR A 68 -16.53 -15.41 1.38
N GLU A 69 -17.03 -14.30 0.81
CA GLU A 69 -18.13 -14.27 -0.14
C GLU A 69 -17.83 -13.25 -1.24
N GLY A 70 -18.00 -13.64 -2.51
CA GLY A 70 -17.72 -12.79 -3.68
C GLY A 70 -16.26 -12.80 -4.14
N TYR A 71 -15.97 -11.99 -5.16
CA TYR A 71 -14.63 -11.82 -5.72
C TYR A 71 -13.94 -10.60 -5.11
N ALA A 72 -12.68 -10.74 -4.74
CA ALA A 72 -11.85 -9.62 -4.31
C ALA A 72 -10.47 -9.65 -4.95
N VAL A 73 -9.98 -8.45 -5.27
CA VAL A 73 -8.60 -8.26 -5.70
C VAL A 73 -7.69 -8.32 -4.48
N VAL A 74 -6.67 -9.16 -4.55
CA VAL A 74 -5.69 -9.43 -3.51
C VAL A 74 -4.29 -9.17 -4.03
N SER A 75 -3.39 -8.59 -3.24
CA SER A 75 -1.99 -8.34 -3.58
C SER A 75 -1.06 -9.31 -2.81
N PRO A 76 -0.85 -10.56 -3.29
CA PRO A 76 -0.05 -11.55 -2.57
C PRO A 76 1.45 -11.19 -2.51
N SER A 77 1.93 -10.31 -3.41
CA SER A 77 3.31 -9.85 -3.44
C SER A 77 3.37 -8.43 -4.00
N SER A 78 4.33 -7.62 -3.52
CA SER A 78 4.52 -6.24 -3.99
C SER A 78 4.63 -6.19 -5.52
N GLY A 79 3.73 -5.44 -6.16
CA GLY A 79 3.64 -5.29 -7.62
C GLY A 79 2.85 -6.37 -8.38
N TRP A 80 2.26 -7.34 -7.68
CA TRP A 80 1.43 -8.39 -8.24
C TRP A 80 0.09 -8.49 -7.52
N TYR A 81 -0.95 -8.70 -8.31
CA TYR A 81 -2.32 -8.85 -7.85
C TYR A 81 -2.83 -10.23 -8.22
N ALA A 82 -3.86 -10.70 -7.56
CA ALA A 82 -4.60 -11.90 -7.89
C ALA A 82 -6.05 -11.67 -7.49
N ILE A 83 -6.97 -12.53 -7.89
CA ILE A 83 -8.36 -12.45 -7.49
C ILE A 83 -8.63 -13.65 -6.60
N ALA A 84 -9.13 -13.37 -5.41
CA ALA A 84 -9.65 -14.37 -4.51
C ALA A 84 -11.16 -14.48 -4.65
N HIS A 85 -11.66 -15.72 -4.53
CA HIS A 85 -13.08 -16.02 -4.50
C HIS A 85 -13.31 -17.08 -3.43
N ASN A 86 -14.27 -16.85 -2.52
CA ASN A 86 -14.55 -17.76 -1.39
C ASN A 86 -13.30 -18.10 -0.54
N GLY A 87 -12.41 -17.14 -0.34
CA GLY A 87 -11.20 -17.33 0.47
C GLY A 87 -10.05 -18.07 -0.23
N GLU A 88 -10.15 -18.37 -1.53
CA GLU A 88 -9.07 -19.00 -2.31
C GLU A 88 -8.68 -18.15 -3.52
N ILE A 89 -7.38 -18.10 -3.85
CA ILE A 89 -6.89 -17.40 -5.03
C ILE A 89 -7.25 -18.23 -6.27
N VAL A 90 -8.13 -17.68 -7.10
CA VAL A 90 -8.68 -18.36 -8.29
C VAL A 90 -8.04 -17.90 -9.60
N THR A 91 -7.18 -16.89 -9.57
CA THR A 91 -6.44 -16.41 -10.75
C THR A 91 -4.93 -16.46 -10.57
N LYS A 92 -4.21 -16.41 -11.70
CA LYS A 92 -2.74 -16.25 -11.72
C LYS A 92 -2.34 -14.86 -11.17
N SER A 93 -1.04 -14.65 -10.92
CA SER A 93 -0.50 -13.32 -10.66
C SER A 93 -0.73 -12.37 -11.85
N LEU A 94 -1.54 -11.35 -11.61
CA LEU A 94 -1.94 -10.26 -12.51
C LEU A 94 -1.18 -8.98 -12.19
N ARG A 95 -1.20 -8.04 -13.14
CA ARG A 95 -0.64 -6.68 -12.96
C ARG A 95 -1.72 -5.72 -12.51
N LYS A 96 -1.30 -4.58 -11.92
CA LYS A 96 -2.21 -3.53 -11.46
C LYS A 96 -3.22 -3.12 -12.54
N ALA A 97 -2.75 -2.89 -13.76
CA ALA A 97 -3.59 -2.48 -14.89
C ALA A 97 -4.66 -3.50 -15.30
N ASP A 98 -4.49 -4.77 -14.91
CA ASP A 98 -5.39 -5.87 -15.26
C ASP A 98 -6.50 -6.04 -14.20
N VAL A 99 -6.18 -5.73 -12.94
CA VAL A 99 -7.15 -5.74 -11.83
C VAL A 99 -7.80 -4.37 -11.59
N GLU A 100 -7.27 -3.31 -12.21
CA GLU A 100 -7.84 -1.96 -12.15
C GLU A 100 -9.18 -1.94 -12.90
N GLY A 101 -10.26 -1.66 -12.18
CA GLY A 101 -11.63 -1.73 -12.71
C GLY A 101 -12.33 -3.06 -12.47
N PHE A 102 -11.64 -4.10 -11.99
CA PHE A 102 -12.28 -5.39 -11.68
C PHE A 102 -13.37 -5.26 -10.62
N ASP A 103 -13.21 -4.38 -9.62
CA ASP A 103 -14.21 -4.15 -8.57
C ASP A 103 -15.51 -3.52 -9.10
N ASP A 104 -15.40 -2.68 -10.14
CA ASP A 104 -16.53 -1.97 -10.80
C ASP A 104 -17.31 -2.86 -11.78
N MET A 105 -16.78 -4.05 -12.10
CA MET A 105 -17.44 -5.02 -12.99
C MET A 105 -18.60 -5.76 -12.31
N SER A 106 -19.58 -6.17 -13.11
CA SER A 106 -20.67 -7.06 -12.67
C SER A 106 -20.12 -8.44 -12.30
N ASP A 107 -20.83 -9.18 -11.44
CA ASP A 107 -20.43 -10.54 -11.05
C ASP A 107 -20.25 -11.50 -12.24
N GLU A 108 -21.01 -11.28 -13.32
CA GLU A 108 -20.93 -12.06 -14.57
C GLU A 108 -19.62 -11.79 -15.32
N ASP A 109 -19.21 -10.52 -15.44
CA ASP A 109 -17.92 -10.11 -16.01
C ASP A 109 -16.74 -10.56 -15.14
N LYS A 110 -16.88 -10.44 -13.80
CA LYS A 110 -15.87 -10.92 -12.83
C LYS A 110 -15.63 -12.41 -12.99
N ALA A 111 -16.68 -13.21 -13.17
CA ALA A 111 -16.56 -14.66 -13.39
C ALA A 111 -15.84 -14.99 -14.71
N ALA A 112 -16.19 -14.29 -15.80
CA ALA A 112 -15.52 -14.47 -17.10
C ALA A 112 -14.05 -14.06 -17.05
N PHE A 113 -13.73 -12.98 -16.34
CA PHE A 113 -12.37 -12.53 -16.13
C PHE A 113 -11.56 -13.53 -15.32
N VAL A 114 -12.12 -14.08 -14.23
CA VAL A 114 -11.46 -15.13 -13.46
C VAL A 114 -11.21 -16.36 -14.31
N ASP A 115 -12.19 -16.80 -15.10
CA ASP A 115 -12.06 -17.96 -15.99
C ASP A 115 -10.92 -17.78 -17.02
N LEU A 116 -10.84 -16.60 -17.63
CA LEU A 116 -9.77 -16.26 -18.58
C LEU A 116 -8.37 -16.27 -17.95
N HIS A 117 -8.28 -15.94 -16.66
CA HIS A 117 -7.02 -15.77 -15.92
C HIS A 117 -6.73 -16.91 -14.92
N LYS A 118 -7.41 -18.05 -15.04
CA LYS A 118 -7.15 -19.23 -14.21
C LYS A 118 -5.68 -19.69 -14.37
N PRO A 119 -5.00 -20.09 -13.29
CA PRO A 119 -3.70 -20.72 -13.40
C PRO A 119 -3.84 -22.00 -14.22
N THR A 120 -3.13 -22.07 -15.34
CA THR A 120 -3.10 -23.28 -16.18
C THR A 120 -2.46 -24.41 -15.37
N GLU A 121 -3.20 -25.51 -15.19
CA GLU A 121 -2.78 -26.72 -14.47
C GLU A 121 -1.63 -27.45 -15.17
#